data_AF-A0A352EW32-F1
#
_entry.id   AF-A0A352EW32-F1
#
_cell.length_a   1.000
_cell.length_b   1.000
_cell.length_c   1.000
_cell.angle_alpha   90.00
_cell.angle_beta   90.00
_cell.angle_gamma   90.00
#
_symmetry.space_group_name_H-M   'P 1'
#
loop_
_entity.id
_entity.type
_entity.pdbx_description
1 polymer ?
#
loop_
_entity_poly.entity_id
_entity_poly.type
_entity_poly.pdbx_seq_one_letter_code
_entity_poly.pdbx_strand_id
1 'polypeptide(L)'
;MIIKRFNKLGLERFNDFLDSLTGEEPLPVPSPILEDPHTTEDLPNAIEIKMQTFASRLEAARYLYDLLADSGIPELDRDRGIWAWLSLYFFDQLCPVDKSGKRKPGDRARWIPATSNFRKYYRHLLAGPFRIYRTHRDNPDRALALLSGPLSKPGEIAEQISARQELVTNRAVVELATNLYIDRSTRRPRRGAAGKGPGSARRLADVLQQFDVTWNLYMMEALDLMGMMPQEFSKFLPAQK
;
A
#
# COMPACT_ATOMS: atom_id res chain seq x y z
N MET A 1 21.24 -8.73 3.80
CA MET A 1 21.61 -8.21 2.46
C MET A 1 21.71 -6.70 2.55
N ILE A 2 22.56 -6.03 1.79
CA ILE A 2 22.59 -4.56 1.76
C ILE A 2 21.62 -4.07 0.69
N ILE A 3 20.76 -3.11 1.04
CA ILE A 3 19.84 -2.48 0.07
C ILE A 3 20.66 -1.76 -1.00
N LYS A 4 20.30 -1.98 -2.26
CA LYS A 4 20.81 -1.24 -3.42
C LYS A 4 19.68 -0.47 -4.12
N ARG A 5 20.05 0.37 -5.08
CA ARG A 5 19.13 1.01 -6.01
C ARG A 5 19.27 0.35 -7.38
N PHE A 6 18.18 -0.09 -8.02
CA PHE A 6 18.29 -0.46 -9.44
C PHE A 6 18.61 0.75 -10.30
N ASN A 7 19.62 0.60 -11.15
CA ASN A 7 19.90 1.54 -12.22
C ASN A 7 18.96 1.27 -13.42
N LYS A 8 19.20 1.94 -14.55
CA LYS A 8 18.38 1.75 -15.77
C LYS A 8 18.32 0.28 -16.22
N LEU A 9 19.46 -0.40 -16.26
CA LEU A 9 19.54 -1.80 -16.70
C LEU A 9 18.84 -2.74 -15.69
N GLY A 10 18.99 -2.50 -14.39
CA GLY A 10 18.27 -3.28 -13.36
C GLY A 10 16.75 -3.15 -13.49
N LEU A 11 16.26 -1.94 -13.76
CA LEU A 11 14.84 -1.70 -14.03
C LEU A 11 14.37 -2.39 -15.31
N GLU A 12 15.18 -2.38 -16.38
CA GLU A 12 14.87 -3.10 -17.63
C GLU A 12 14.78 -4.61 -17.39
N ARG A 13 15.78 -5.22 -16.74
CA ARG A 13 15.77 -6.66 -16.40
C ARG A 13 14.59 -7.05 -15.52
N PHE A 14 14.25 -6.21 -14.53
CA PHE A 14 13.08 -6.45 -13.71
C PHE A 14 11.77 -6.31 -14.52
N ASN A 15 11.74 -5.42 -15.52
CA ASN A 15 10.60 -5.29 -16.40
C ASN A 15 10.38 -6.54 -17.25
N ASP A 16 11.43 -7.02 -17.93
CA ASP A 16 11.43 -8.22 -18.76
C ASP A 16 10.92 -9.44 -17.98
N PHE A 17 11.42 -9.61 -16.75
CA PHE A 17 10.96 -10.66 -15.85
C PHE A 17 9.45 -10.58 -15.60
N LEU A 18 8.96 -9.41 -15.18
CA LEU A 18 7.53 -9.20 -14.90
C LEU A 18 6.64 -9.37 -16.14
N ASP A 19 7.12 -9.03 -17.35
CA ASP A 19 6.40 -9.30 -18.60
C ASP A 19 6.33 -10.80 -18.89
N SER A 20 7.43 -11.53 -18.65
CA SER A 20 7.47 -13.00 -18.84
C SER A 20 6.44 -13.75 -17.99
N LEU A 21 6.05 -13.20 -16.83
CA LEU A 21 5.02 -13.80 -15.96
C LEU A 21 3.62 -13.87 -16.58
N THR A 22 3.40 -13.15 -17.68
CA THR A 22 2.14 -13.20 -18.43
C THR A 22 2.15 -14.18 -19.60
N GLY A 23 3.32 -14.72 -19.95
CA GLY A 23 3.52 -15.70 -21.02
C GLY A 23 3.32 -17.15 -20.58
N GLU A 24 3.53 -18.08 -21.53
CA GLU A 24 3.41 -19.53 -21.29
C GLU A 24 4.61 -20.09 -20.49
N GLU A 25 5.81 -19.53 -20.72
CA GLU A 25 7.05 -19.92 -20.07
C GLU A 25 7.65 -18.74 -19.28
N PRO A 26 7.23 -18.55 -18.02
CA PRO A 26 7.75 -17.48 -17.19
C PRO A 26 9.23 -17.68 -16.87
N LEU A 27 10.00 -16.59 -16.93
CA LEU A 27 11.39 -16.60 -16.48
C LEU A 27 11.46 -16.88 -14.98
N PRO A 28 12.55 -17.51 -14.48
CA PRO A 28 12.78 -17.60 -13.05
C PRO A 28 12.97 -16.20 -12.44
N VAL A 29 12.71 -16.08 -11.13
CA VAL A 29 12.93 -14.83 -10.39
C VAL A 29 14.41 -14.43 -10.53
N PRO A 30 14.73 -13.23 -11.06
CA PRO A 30 16.10 -12.86 -11.40
C PRO A 30 16.88 -12.36 -10.19
N SER A 31 16.87 -13.09 -9.07
CA SER A 31 17.53 -12.69 -7.81
C SER A 31 18.98 -12.20 -7.95
N PRO A 32 19.84 -12.73 -8.86
CA PRO A 32 21.21 -12.24 -9.03
C PRO A 32 21.32 -10.74 -9.37
N ILE A 33 20.31 -10.15 -10.03
CA ILE A 33 20.38 -8.72 -10.39
C ILE A 33 20.32 -7.79 -9.17
N LEU A 34 19.95 -8.31 -7.98
CA LEU A 34 19.93 -7.54 -6.74
C LEU A 34 21.33 -7.18 -6.24
N GLU A 35 22.38 -7.89 -6.69
CA GLU A 35 23.77 -7.72 -6.27
C GLU A 35 24.72 -7.40 -7.43
N ASP A 36 24.26 -7.56 -8.67
CA ASP A 36 25.07 -7.30 -9.85
C ASP A 36 25.38 -5.79 -9.98
N PRO A 37 26.67 -5.39 -10.01
CA PRO A 37 27.08 -3.99 -10.12
C PRO A 37 26.69 -3.35 -11.46
N HIS A 38 26.34 -4.13 -12.48
CA HIS A 38 25.81 -3.61 -13.75
C HIS A 38 24.33 -3.26 -13.68
N THR A 39 23.57 -3.82 -12.74
CA THR A 39 22.12 -3.57 -12.57
C THR A 39 21.80 -2.72 -11.34
N THR A 40 22.78 -2.44 -10.48
CA THR A 40 22.59 -1.74 -9.21
C THR A 40 23.56 -0.58 -9.01
N GLU A 41 23.14 0.34 -8.15
CA GLU A 41 23.94 1.44 -7.58
C GLU A 41 23.91 1.34 -6.06
N ASP A 42 25.02 1.73 -5.43
CA ASP A 42 25.12 1.82 -3.98
C ASP A 42 24.32 3.00 -3.43
N LEU A 43 23.79 2.81 -2.22
CA LEU A 43 23.18 3.89 -1.45
C LEU A 43 24.27 4.67 -0.69
N PRO A 44 24.03 5.95 -0.34
CA PRO A 44 24.99 6.75 0.41
C PRO A 44 25.42 6.10 1.74
N ASN A 45 24.49 5.39 2.38
CA ASN A 45 24.72 4.63 3.60
C ASN A 45 24.36 3.16 3.36
N ALA A 46 25.17 2.24 3.88
CA ALA A 46 24.85 0.82 3.84
C ALA A 46 23.70 0.52 4.80
N ILE A 47 22.60 0.01 4.26
CA ILE A 47 21.40 -0.33 5.02
C ILE A 47 21.18 -1.84 4.92
N GLU A 48 21.28 -2.54 6.05
CA GLU A 48 21.05 -3.98 6.09
C GLU A 48 19.56 -4.31 6.12
N ILE A 49 19.11 -5.09 5.16
CA ILE A 49 17.76 -5.66 5.12
C ILE A 49 17.79 -7.18 5.36
N LYS A 50 16.78 -7.65 6.09
CA LYS A 50 16.58 -9.06 6.43
C LYS A 50 15.30 -9.56 5.80
N MET A 51 15.37 -10.75 5.23
CA MET A 51 14.21 -11.44 4.71
C MET A 51 13.36 -11.90 5.89
N GLN A 52 12.08 -11.53 5.89
CA GLN A 52 11.11 -12.00 6.88
C GLN A 52 9.72 -12.02 6.25
N THR A 53 8.83 -12.82 6.81
CA THR A 53 7.43 -12.91 6.37
C THR A 53 6.58 -11.91 7.12
N PHE A 54 5.79 -11.12 6.39
CA PHE A 54 4.88 -10.15 6.98
C PHE A 54 3.45 -10.68 6.96
N ALA A 55 2.76 -10.65 8.11
CA ALA A 55 1.36 -11.03 8.19
C ALA A 55 0.45 -9.95 7.57
N SER A 56 0.90 -8.70 7.53
CA SER A 56 0.13 -7.57 7.01
C SER A 56 0.99 -6.50 6.33
N ARG A 57 0.34 -5.67 5.51
CA ARG A 57 0.94 -4.46 4.94
C ARG A 57 1.38 -3.48 6.02
N LEU A 58 0.71 -3.45 7.19
CA LEU A 58 1.10 -2.64 8.34
C LEU A 58 2.47 -3.06 8.88
N GLU A 59 2.71 -4.36 9.04
CA GLU A 59 4.00 -4.89 9.51
C GLU A 59 5.12 -4.60 8.51
N ALA A 60 4.88 -4.84 7.22
CA ALA A 60 5.86 -4.51 6.19
C ALA A 60 6.17 -3.02 6.12
N ALA A 61 5.14 -2.17 6.21
CA ALA A 61 5.31 -0.72 6.20
C ALA A 61 6.11 -0.22 7.41
N ARG A 62 5.80 -0.73 8.61
CA ARG A 62 6.55 -0.42 9.83
C ARG A 62 8.01 -0.84 9.71
N TYR A 63 8.26 -2.08 9.30
CA TYR A 63 9.62 -2.59 9.13
C TYR A 63 10.45 -1.73 8.17
N LEU A 64 9.88 -1.38 7.02
CA LEU A 64 10.57 -0.54 6.05
C LEU A 64 10.71 0.91 6.53
N TYR A 65 9.74 1.43 7.30
CA TYR A 65 9.84 2.74 7.92
C TYR A 65 10.99 2.82 8.91
N ASP A 66 11.06 1.89 9.85
CA ASP A 66 12.11 1.82 10.87
C ASP A 66 13.51 1.69 10.23
N LEU A 67 13.60 1.06 9.07
CA LEU A 67 14.85 0.85 8.34
C LEU A 67 15.29 2.06 7.49
N LEU A 68 14.33 2.77 6.87
CA LEU A 68 14.62 3.72 5.80
C LEU A 68 14.35 5.18 6.16
N ALA A 69 13.53 5.47 7.18
CA ALA A 69 13.07 6.84 7.47
C ALA A 69 14.22 7.82 7.72
N ASP A 70 15.26 7.36 8.43
CA ASP A 70 16.42 8.17 8.82
C ASP A 70 17.68 7.84 7.99
N SER A 71 17.51 7.18 6.84
CA SER A 71 18.61 6.75 5.97
C SER A 71 19.37 7.90 5.29
N GLY A 72 18.81 9.11 5.28
CA GLY A 72 19.33 10.26 4.56
C GLY A 72 19.14 10.21 3.04
N ILE A 73 18.36 9.25 2.52
CA ILE A 73 18.11 9.09 1.09
C ILE A 73 17.18 10.20 0.59
N PRO A 74 17.64 11.09 -0.32
CA PRO A 74 16.81 12.15 -0.86
C PRO A 74 15.64 11.59 -1.67
N GLU A 75 14.47 12.20 -1.52
CA GLU A 75 13.26 11.82 -2.25
C GLU A 75 12.94 10.31 -2.21
N LEU A 76 13.25 9.63 -1.09
CA LEU A 76 13.01 8.18 -0.92
C LEU A 76 11.60 7.76 -1.38
N ASP A 77 10.58 8.56 -1.06
CA ASP A 77 9.20 8.30 -1.46
C ASP A 77 9.02 8.17 -2.99
N ARG A 78 9.89 8.78 -3.80
CA ARG A 78 9.84 8.79 -5.27
C ARG A 78 10.93 7.94 -5.93
N ASP A 79 11.84 7.34 -5.16
CA ASP A 79 12.97 6.59 -5.71
C ASP A 79 12.52 5.28 -6.37
N ARG A 80 12.43 5.30 -7.71
CA ARG A 80 11.96 4.14 -8.48
C ARG A 80 12.88 2.93 -8.34
N GLY A 81 14.20 3.16 -8.23
CA GLY A 81 15.20 2.09 -8.21
C GLY A 81 15.17 1.33 -6.89
N ILE A 82 15.07 2.03 -5.75
CA ILE A 82 14.99 1.40 -4.43
C ILE A 82 13.69 0.60 -4.29
N TRP A 83 12.56 1.20 -4.64
CA TRP A 83 11.26 0.53 -4.49
C TRP A 83 11.09 -0.67 -5.43
N ALA A 84 11.68 -0.60 -6.63
CA ALA A 84 11.75 -1.75 -7.53
C ALA A 84 12.66 -2.86 -6.99
N TRP A 85 13.84 -2.50 -6.47
CA TRP A 85 14.76 -3.44 -5.83
C TRP A 85 14.10 -4.16 -4.66
N LEU A 86 13.43 -3.42 -3.76
CA LEU A 86 12.68 -3.98 -2.62
C LEU A 86 11.53 -4.89 -3.10
N SER A 87 10.89 -4.53 -4.21
CA SER A 87 9.82 -5.36 -4.78
C SER A 87 10.32 -6.69 -5.32
N LEU A 88 11.50 -6.72 -5.94
CA LEU A 88 12.13 -7.98 -6.33
C LEU A 88 12.61 -8.76 -5.09
N TYR A 89 13.20 -8.08 -4.10
CA TYR A 89 13.65 -8.71 -2.87
C TYR A 89 12.51 -9.44 -2.14
N PHE A 90 11.33 -8.83 -2.02
CA PHE A 90 10.16 -9.45 -1.39
C PHE A 90 9.18 -10.12 -2.39
N PHE A 91 9.63 -10.45 -3.60
CA PHE A 91 8.76 -10.85 -4.72
C PHE A 91 7.78 -11.98 -4.38
N ASP A 92 8.22 -12.99 -3.63
CA ASP A 92 7.39 -14.13 -3.25
C ASP A 92 6.21 -13.79 -2.35
N GLN A 93 6.35 -12.76 -1.52
CA GLN A 93 5.26 -12.27 -0.67
C GLN A 93 4.34 -11.30 -1.44
N LEU A 94 4.89 -10.55 -2.40
CA LEU A 94 4.16 -9.61 -3.23
C LEU A 94 3.33 -10.31 -4.33
N CYS A 95 3.83 -11.40 -4.89
CA CYS A 95 3.17 -12.21 -5.91
C CYS A 95 3.35 -13.70 -5.61
N PRO A 96 2.64 -14.22 -4.59
CA PRO A 96 2.65 -15.65 -4.29
C PRO A 96 2.07 -16.44 -5.46
N VAL A 97 2.51 -17.69 -5.60
CA VAL A 97 1.91 -18.63 -6.55
C VAL A 97 0.45 -18.90 -6.19
N ASP A 98 -0.41 -18.97 -7.20
CA ASP A 98 -1.80 -19.38 -7.03
C ASP A 98 -1.94 -20.91 -6.97
N LYS A 99 -3.18 -21.39 -6.83
CA LYS A 99 -3.47 -22.84 -6.74
C LYS A 99 -3.05 -23.62 -7.98
N SER A 100 -2.84 -22.96 -9.11
CA SER A 100 -2.39 -23.55 -10.38
C SER A 100 -0.88 -23.41 -10.58
N GLY A 101 -0.14 -22.95 -9.56
CA GLY A 101 1.30 -22.71 -9.65
C GLY A 101 1.67 -21.45 -10.42
N LYS A 102 0.69 -20.63 -10.84
CA LYS A 102 0.93 -19.43 -11.66
C LYS A 102 1.03 -18.18 -10.79
N ARG A 103 1.79 -17.19 -11.25
CA ARG A 103 1.90 -15.87 -10.62
C ARG A 103 1.10 -14.83 -11.40
N LYS A 104 0.53 -13.85 -10.71
CA LYS A 104 -0.31 -12.80 -11.30
C LYS A 104 0.22 -11.42 -10.89
N PRO A 105 1.21 -10.87 -11.63
CA PRO A 105 1.85 -9.62 -11.24
C PRO A 105 0.87 -8.43 -11.23
N GLY A 106 -0.12 -8.43 -12.12
CA GLY A 106 -1.07 -7.33 -12.27
C GLY A 106 -0.42 -6.08 -12.86
N ASP A 107 -0.93 -4.90 -12.52
CA ASP A 107 -0.44 -3.63 -13.06
C ASP A 107 1.04 -3.37 -12.69
N ARG A 108 1.80 -2.84 -13.65
CA ARG A 108 3.22 -2.48 -13.50
C ARG A 108 3.50 -1.57 -12.30
N ALA A 109 2.58 -0.66 -11.99
CA ALA A 109 2.71 0.30 -10.88
C ALA A 109 2.76 -0.36 -9.49
N ARG A 110 2.42 -1.66 -9.39
CA ARG A 110 2.54 -2.45 -8.16
C ARG A 110 4.00 -2.73 -7.76
N TRP A 111 4.91 -2.68 -8.73
CA TRP A 111 6.30 -3.14 -8.66
C TRP A 111 7.32 -2.03 -8.84
N ILE A 112 7.00 -1.07 -9.70
CA ILE A 112 7.86 0.07 -10.00
C ILE A 112 7.01 1.34 -9.81
N PRO A 113 7.41 2.28 -8.93
CA PRO A 113 6.62 3.47 -8.68
C PRO A 113 6.32 4.26 -9.96
N ALA A 114 5.04 4.53 -10.20
CA ALA A 114 4.57 5.35 -11.31
C ALA A 114 4.64 6.85 -10.94
N THR A 115 5.84 7.38 -10.76
CA THR A 115 6.08 8.73 -10.21
C THR A 115 5.48 9.87 -11.04
N SER A 116 5.35 9.71 -12.35
CA SER A 116 4.74 10.69 -13.26
C SER A 116 3.23 10.49 -13.46
N ASN A 117 2.62 9.47 -12.86
CA ASN A 117 1.20 9.15 -13.03
C ASN A 117 0.46 9.24 -11.69
N PHE A 118 -0.15 10.40 -11.45
CA PHE A 118 -0.95 10.68 -10.26
C PHE A 118 -2.16 9.74 -10.08
N ARG A 119 -2.59 9.01 -11.12
CA ARG A 119 -3.66 8.00 -11.02
C ARG A 119 -3.17 6.64 -10.56
N LYS A 120 -1.85 6.41 -10.52
CA LYS A 120 -1.24 5.11 -10.19
C LYS A 120 -0.18 5.16 -9.09
N TYR A 121 0.27 6.34 -8.67
CA TYR A 121 1.35 6.52 -7.69
C TYR A 121 1.16 5.73 -6.37
N TYR A 122 -0.08 5.48 -5.97
CA TYR A 122 -0.46 4.80 -4.73
C TYR A 122 -0.45 3.26 -4.82
N ARG A 123 -0.38 2.68 -6.03
CA ARG A 123 -0.57 1.24 -6.27
C ARG A 123 0.61 0.36 -5.88
N HIS A 124 1.77 0.97 -5.65
CA HIS A 124 2.99 0.25 -5.33
C HIS A 124 2.85 -0.53 -4.01
N LEU A 125 3.16 -1.83 -4.02
CA LEU A 125 2.81 -2.73 -2.92
C LEU A 125 3.62 -2.51 -1.64
N LEU A 126 4.80 -1.90 -1.73
CA LEU A 126 5.62 -1.51 -0.57
C LEU A 126 5.63 0.02 -0.32
N ALA A 127 6.02 0.81 -1.32
CA ALA A 127 6.02 2.28 -1.25
C ALA A 127 4.66 2.88 -0.83
N GLY A 128 3.53 2.35 -1.33
CA GLY A 128 2.20 2.81 -0.94
C GLY A 128 1.96 2.65 0.56
N PRO A 129 2.02 1.42 1.11
CA PRO A 129 1.97 1.19 2.56
C PRO A 129 2.96 1.99 3.39
N PHE A 130 4.22 2.10 2.95
CA PHE A 130 5.24 2.90 3.63
C PHE A 130 4.81 4.36 3.78
N ARG A 131 4.32 4.99 2.70
CA ARG A 131 3.84 6.38 2.74
C ARG A 131 2.62 6.56 3.64
N ILE A 132 1.68 5.61 3.61
CA ILE A 132 0.50 5.60 4.49
C ILE A 132 0.95 5.51 5.95
N TYR A 133 1.83 4.57 6.28
CA TYR A 133 2.37 4.40 7.62
C TYR A 133 3.09 5.67 8.09
N ARG A 134 4.00 6.22 7.27
CA ARG A 134 4.73 7.47 7.57
C ARG A 134 3.79 8.63 7.89
N THR A 135 2.69 8.74 7.14
CA THR A 135 1.70 9.82 7.30
C THR A 135 0.94 9.70 8.62
N HIS A 136 0.60 8.48 9.04
CA HIS A 136 -0.17 8.18 10.25
C HIS A 136 0.67 7.58 11.37
N ARG A 137 1.99 7.83 11.38
CA ARG A 137 2.94 7.21 12.32
C ARG A 137 2.69 7.60 13.78
N ASP A 138 2.01 8.71 14.01
CA ASP A 138 1.54 9.15 15.33
C ASP A 138 0.54 8.16 15.95
N ASN A 139 -0.26 7.50 15.11
CA ASN A 139 -1.16 6.44 15.51
C ASN A 139 -1.37 5.45 14.35
N PRO A 140 -0.47 4.47 14.15
CA PRO A 140 -0.53 3.57 13.00
C PRO A 140 -1.80 2.71 12.93
N ASP A 141 -2.43 2.44 14.07
CA ASP A 141 -3.66 1.65 14.14
C ASP A 141 -4.85 2.37 13.47
N ARG A 142 -4.79 3.71 13.38
CA ARG A 142 -5.72 4.52 12.58
C ARG A 142 -5.80 4.04 11.13
N ALA A 143 -4.69 3.59 10.55
CA ALA A 143 -4.60 3.20 9.14
C ALA A 143 -4.91 1.72 8.88
N LEU A 144 -5.48 0.99 9.84
CA LEU A 144 -5.76 -0.44 9.68
C LEU A 144 -6.68 -0.76 8.50
N ALA A 145 -7.70 0.06 8.23
CA ALA A 145 -8.55 -0.09 7.04
C ALA A 145 -7.74 -0.15 5.73
N LEU A 146 -6.57 0.49 5.71
CA LEU A 146 -5.72 0.58 4.54
C LEU A 146 -4.57 -0.42 4.57
N LEU A 147 -4.20 -0.98 5.73
CA LEU A 147 -2.95 -1.73 5.93
C LEU A 147 -3.12 -3.13 6.55
N SER A 148 -4.33 -3.56 6.91
CA SER A 148 -4.55 -4.84 7.58
C SER A 148 -4.44 -6.08 6.68
N GLY A 149 -4.51 -5.90 5.36
CA GLY A 149 -4.45 -6.99 4.37
C GLY A 149 -3.03 -7.50 4.11
N PRO A 150 -2.87 -8.67 3.46
CA PRO A 150 -1.57 -9.19 3.05
C PRO A 150 -0.95 -8.32 1.95
N LEU A 151 0.39 -8.38 1.79
CA LEU A 151 1.14 -7.53 0.86
C LEU A 151 0.65 -7.65 -0.59
N SER A 152 0.33 -8.86 -1.03
CA SER A 152 -0.14 -9.14 -2.39
C SER A 152 -1.56 -8.65 -2.68
N LYS A 153 -2.34 -8.23 -1.68
CA LYS A 153 -3.75 -7.83 -1.85
C LYS A 153 -4.08 -6.59 -1.02
N PRO A 154 -3.92 -5.37 -1.60
CA PRO A 154 -4.24 -4.13 -0.92
C PRO A 154 -5.68 -4.06 -0.38
N GLY A 155 -6.63 -4.60 -1.15
CA GLY A 155 -8.05 -4.66 -0.80
C GLY A 155 -8.83 -3.43 -1.25
N GLU A 156 -10.15 -3.57 -1.36
CA GLU A 156 -11.02 -2.52 -1.92
C GLU A 156 -10.99 -1.22 -1.11
N ILE A 157 -10.97 -1.31 0.23
CA ILE A 157 -10.97 -0.13 1.09
C ILE A 157 -9.70 0.70 0.84
N ALA A 158 -8.55 0.03 0.78
CA ALA A 158 -7.28 0.66 0.46
C ALA A 158 -7.28 1.29 -0.94
N GLU A 159 -7.83 0.61 -1.94
CA GLU A 159 -7.93 1.14 -3.32
C GLU A 159 -8.79 2.42 -3.38
N GLN A 160 -9.95 2.44 -2.74
CA GLN A 160 -10.86 3.60 -2.80
C GLN A 160 -10.31 4.83 -2.08
N ILE A 161 -9.72 4.63 -0.89
CA ILE A 161 -9.21 5.74 -0.07
C ILE A 161 -7.82 6.19 -0.52
N SER A 162 -6.90 5.26 -0.82
CA SER A 162 -5.51 5.60 -1.17
C SER A 162 -5.37 6.20 -2.57
N ALA A 163 -6.38 6.04 -3.43
CA ALA A 163 -6.39 6.65 -4.75
C ALA A 163 -6.46 8.19 -4.71
N ARG A 164 -6.88 8.78 -3.58
CA ARG A 164 -7.05 10.22 -3.41
C ARG A 164 -6.14 10.72 -2.31
N GLN A 165 -5.27 11.68 -2.64
CA GLN A 165 -4.25 12.16 -1.73
C GLN A 165 -4.87 12.84 -0.50
N GLU A 166 -5.95 13.58 -0.72
CA GLU A 166 -6.70 14.32 0.29
C GLU A 166 -7.33 13.38 1.31
N LEU A 167 -7.87 12.25 0.85
CA LEU A 167 -8.49 11.26 1.75
C LEU A 167 -7.45 10.47 2.53
N VAL A 168 -6.39 9.99 1.87
CA VAL A 168 -5.39 9.13 2.51
C VAL A 168 -4.49 9.86 3.50
N THR A 169 -4.32 11.17 3.34
CA THR A 169 -3.52 12.00 4.26
C THR A 169 -4.35 12.60 5.39
N ASN A 170 -5.67 12.63 5.27
CA ASN A 170 -6.56 13.12 6.31
C ASN A 170 -6.75 12.08 7.42
N ARG A 171 -6.40 12.48 8.66
CA ARG A 171 -6.47 11.62 9.84
C ARG A 171 -7.89 11.17 10.16
N ALA A 172 -8.84 12.10 10.20
CA ALA A 172 -10.22 11.81 10.55
C ALA A 172 -10.90 10.87 9.53
N VAL A 173 -10.60 11.04 8.24
CA VAL A 173 -11.09 10.16 7.16
C VAL A 173 -10.56 8.73 7.29
N VAL A 174 -9.24 8.59 7.48
CA VAL A 174 -8.62 7.26 7.60
C VAL A 174 -9.08 6.56 8.89
N GLU A 175 -9.24 7.32 9.97
CA GLU A 175 -9.78 6.81 11.23
C GLU A 175 -11.25 6.38 11.11
N LEU A 176 -12.08 7.17 10.44
CA LEU A 176 -13.46 6.82 10.12
C LEU A 176 -13.53 5.50 9.33
N ALA A 177 -12.72 5.36 8.29
CA ALA A 177 -12.68 4.13 7.48
C ALA A 177 -12.30 2.91 8.33
N THR A 178 -11.34 3.06 9.24
CA THR A 178 -10.97 2.00 10.20
C THR A 178 -12.11 1.68 11.17
N ASN A 179 -12.76 2.69 11.74
CA ASN A 179 -13.88 2.48 12.66
C ASN A 179 -15.07 1.79 11.99
N LEU A 180 -15.40 2.17 10.75
CA LEU A 180 -16.48 1.55 9.98
C LEU A 180 -16.13 0.13 9.55
N TYR A 181 -14.92 -0.11 9.06
CA TYR A 181 -14.64 -1.31 8.28
C TYR A 181 -13.72 -2.31 8.93
N ILE A 182 -13.04 -2.00 10.02
CA ILE A 182 -12.23 -2.97 10.74
C ILE A 182 -12.99 -3.48 11.95
N ASP A 183 -13.04 -4.80 12.08
CA ASP A 183 -13.44 -5.46 13.30
C ASP A 183 -12.29 -5.36 14.31
N ARG A 184 -12.51 -4.70 15.45
CA ARG A 184 -11.45 -4.44 16.44
C ARG A 184 -10.92 -5.71 17.10
N SER A 185 -11.73 -6.76 17.20
CA SER A 185 -11.33 -8.02 17.85
C SER A 185 -10.43 -8.86 16.94
N THR A 186 -10.74 -8.90 15.65
CA THR A 186 -10.01 -9.73 14.67
C THR A 186 -9.00 -8.95 13.84
N ARG A 187 -9.04 -7.61 13.89
CA ARG A 187 -8.26 -6.67 13.04
C ARG A 187 -8.46 -6.92 11.54
N ARG A 188 -9.61 -7.49 11.15
CA ARG A 188 -9.95 -7.82 9.76
C ARG A 188 -11.06 -6.93 9.21
N PRO A 189 -11.14 -6.76 7.88
CA PRO A 189 -12.26 -6.08 7.25
C PRO A 189 -13.61 -6.76 7.54
N ARG A 190 -14.60 -5.97 7.97
CA ARG A 190 -15.97 -6.42 8.19
C ARG A 190 -16.61 -6.88 6.88
N ARG A 191 -17.48 -7.89 6.96
CA ARG A 191 -18.19 -8.42 5.79
C ARG A 191 -19.02 -7.32 5.12
N GLY A 192 -18.90 -7.22 3.80
CA GLY A 192 -19.63 -6.23 2.99
C GLY A 192 -18.93 -4.88 2.82
N ALA A 193 -17.88 -4.57 3.60
CA ALA A 193 -17.12 -3.33 3.47
C ALA A 193 -16.51 -3.16 2.06
N ALA A 194 -15.97 -4.24 1.50
CA ALA A 194 -15.38 -4.28 0.16
C ALA A 194 -16.39 -4.50 -0.99
N GLY A 195 -17.69 -4.44 -0.70
CA GLY A 195 -18.75 -4.68 -1.69
C GLY A 195 -19.03 -3.51 -2.63
N LYS A 196 -20.14 -3.59 -3.36
CA LYS A 196 -20.71 -2.50 -4.18
C LYS A 196 -22.01 -1.92 -3.61
N GLY A 197 -22.51 -2.52 -2.54
CA GLY A 197 -23.80 -2.14 -1.95
C GLY A 197 -23.73 -0.89 -1.08
N PRO A 198 -24.88 -0.46 -0.54
CA PRO A 198 -24.98 0.67 0.38
C PRO A 198 -23.98 0.56 1.54
N GLY A 199 -23.34 1.67 1.90
CA GLY A 199 -22.35 1.77 2.98
C GLY A 199 -20.99 1.12 2.73
N SER A 200 -20.75 0.55 1.54
CA SER A 200 -19.43 0.00 1.16
C SER A 200 -18.36 1.07 1.05
N ALA A 201 -17.08 0.68 0.99
CA ALA A 201 -15.96 1.61 0.84
C ALA A 201 -16.04 2.48 -0.42
N ARG A 202 -16.66 1.96 -1.50
CA ARG A 202 -16.95 2.75 -2.71
C ARG A 202 -17.91 3.90 -2.39
N ARG A 203 -19.00 3.60 -1.67
CA ARG A 203 -19.97 4.59 -1.22
C ARG A 203 -19.36 5.59 -0.24
N LEU A 204 -18.44 5.16 0.63
CA LEU A 204 -17.71 6.09 1.51
C LEU A 204 -16.90 7.10 0.69
N ALA A 205 -16.15 6.64 -0.31
CA ALA A 205 -15.38 7.54 -1.17
C ALA A 205 -16.27 8.53 -1.94
N ASP A 206 -17.47 8.10 -2.38
CA ASP A 206 -18.45 8.99 -3.02
C ASP A 206 -18.95 10.07 -2.03
N VAL A 207 -19.35 9.67 -0.82
CA VAL A 207 -19.89 10.57 0.21
C VAL A 207 -18.83 11.55 0.70
N LEU A 208 -17.61 11.09 0.95
CA LEU A 208 -16.51 11.96 1.35
C LEU A 208 -16.19 13.01 0.27
N GLN A 209 -16.33 12.66 -1.02
CA GLN A 209 -16.16 13.63 -2.10
C GLN A 209 -17.24 14.73 -2.07
N GLN A 210 -18.47 14.37 -1.72
CA GLN A 210 -19.55 15.34 -1.53
C GLN A 210 -19.32 16.21 -0.29
N PHE A 211 -18.75 15.64 0.77
CA PHE A 211 -18.42 16.42 1.96
C PHE A 211 -17.24 17.36 1.72
N ASP A 212 -16.24 16.95 0.95
CA ASP A 212 -15.06 17.75 0.64
C ASP A 212 -15.38 19.07 -0.07
N VAL A 213 -16.50 19.14 -0.81
CA VAL A 213 -16.95 20.38 -1.46
C VAL A 213 -17.72 21.33 -0.52
N THR A 214 -18.08 20.89 0.68
CA THR A 214 -18.92 21.66 1.63
C THR A 214 -18.27 21.87 3.00
N TRP A 215 -17.40 20.95 3.44
CA TRP A 215 -16.76 20.95 4.74
C TRP A 215 -15.25 20.92 4.60
N ASN A 216 -14.56 21.60 5.51
CA ASN A 216 -13.12 21.40 5.67
C ASN A 216 -12.86 20.13 6.51
N LEU A 217 -12.70 19.00 5.83
CA LEU A 217 -12.51 17.69 6.46
C LEU A 217 -11.26 17.63 7.35
N TYR A 218 -10.26 18.51 7.18
CA TYR A 218 -9.05 18.52 8.01
C TYR A 218 -9.26 19.15 9.39
N MET A 219 -10.36 19.88 9.58
CA MET A 219 -10.73 20.49 10.86
C MET A 219 -11.70 19.61 11.67
N MET A 220 -12.06 18.44 11.13
CA MET A 220 -13.04 17.55 11.74
C MET A 220 -12.37 16.40 12.48
N GLU A 221 -13.04 15.90 13.50
CA GLU A 221 -12.65 14.65 14.14
C GLU A 221 -13.40 13.45 13.52
N ALA A 222 -12.85 12.26 13.70
CA ALA A 222 -13.43 11.04 13.14
C ALA A 222 -14.85 10.77 13.66
N LEU A 223 -15.14 11.16 14.91
CA LEU A 223 -16.46 11.03 15.53
C LEU A 223 -17.49 11.98 14.88
N ASP A 224 -17.09 13.21 14.54
CA ASP A 224 -17.98 14.18 13.88
C ASP A 224 -18.35 13.68 12.48
N LEU A 225 -17.36 13.22 11.71
CA LEU A 225 -17.59 12.63 10.40
C LEU A 225 -18.51 11.40 10.51
N MET A 226 -18.33 10.58 11.54
CA MET A 226 -19.16 9.40 11.79
C MET A 226 -20.61 9.78 12.08
N GLY A 227 -20.85 10.85 12.84
CA GLY A 227 -22.19 11.38 13.12
C GLY A 227 -22.89 11.95 11.89
N MET A 228 -22.15 12.36 10.87
CA MET A 228 -22.67 12.87 9.60
C MET A 228 -22.90 11.79 8.55
N MET A 229 -22.49 10.54 8.81
CA MET A 229 -22.63 9.46 7.83
C MET A 229 -24.11 9.17 7.52
N PRO A 230 -24.47 9.04 6.23
CA PRO A 230 -25.82 8.65 5.85
C PRO A 230 -26.23 7.28 6.42
N GLN A 231 -27.54 7.03 6.50
CA GLN A 231 -28.10 5.79 7.06
C GLN A 231 -27.58 4.50 6.37
N GLU A 232 -27.07 4.58 5.13
CA GLU A 232 -26.47 3.43 4.45
C GLU A 232 -25.27 2.83 5.19
N PHE A 233 -24.61 3.60 6.07
CA PHE A 233 -23.47 3.15 6.88
C PHE A 233 -23.88 2.58 8.24
N SER A 234 -25.15 2.67 8.65
CA SER A 234 -25.62 2.27 9.99
C SER A 234 -25.27 0.83 10.37
N LYS A 235 -25.20 -0.10 9.40
CA LYS A 235 -24.80 -1.50 9.64
C LYS A 235 -23.33 -1.67 10.07
N PHE A 236 -22.50 -0.65 9.89
CA PHE A 236 -21.08 -0.62 10.26
C PHE A 236 -20.82 0.24 11.49
N LEU A 237 -21.77 1.10 11.86
CA LEU A 237 -21.67 1.91 13.06
C LEU A 237 -21.78 1.00 14.30
N PRO A 238 -21.06 1.32 15.39
CA PRO A 238 -21.35 0.69 16.67
C PRO A 238 -22.82 0.93 17.01
N ALA A 239 -23.51 -0.08 17.55
CA ALA A 239 -24.87 0.10 18.03
C ALA A 239 -24.87 1.29 19.00
N GLN A 240 -25.68 2.32 18.71
CA GLN A 240 -25.95 3.37 19.68
C GLN A 240 -26.58 2.68 20.88
N LYS A 241 -25.85 2.64 22.00
CA LYS A 241 -26.43 2.32 23.29
C LYS A 241 -27.07 3.57 23.86
#